data_AF-K1E5U5-F1
#
_entry.id   AF-K1E5U5-F1
#
_cell.length_a   1.000
_cell.length_b   1.000
_cell.length_c   1.000
_cell.angle_alpha   90.00
_cell.angle_beta   90.00
_cell.angle_gamma   90.00
#
_symmetry.space_group_name_H-M   'P 1'
#
loop_
_entity.id
_entity.type
_entity.pdbx_description
1 polymer ?
#
loop_
_entity_poly.entity_id
_entity_poly.type
_entity_poly.pdbx_seq_one_letter_code
_entity_poly.pdbx_strand_id
1 'polypeptide(L)'
;MLSGMVPFNVVRSGETHWTQTTSGHLVAKDHPRVDPFVKAAHGAGLRVDVEPDMRAVLYAKLLLNLNNAINALTGLPLAVELRDRDCRVVLAACQDEALALARRLGITPSRLTPLPASAMPRLLRTPTPVFANVARASLKVAPTARSSMADDLDAGRATEIDELQGIVVQLGADHGSSTPVCVRIVELVREAEAAGPDRHRWTGAQLRRAVGL
;
A
#
# COMPACT_ATOMS: atom_id res chain seq x y z
N MET A 1 3.38 -6.92 21.68
CA MET A 1 3.56 -5.61 21.02
C MET A 1 2.18 -4.95 20.89
N LEU A 2 2.08 -3.65 21.15
CA LEU A 2 0.87 -2.85 20.89
C LEU A 2 1.02 -2.26 19.48
N SER A 3 -0.04 -2.37 18.68
CA SER A 3 -0.03 -1.90 17.29
C SER A 3 -1.11 -0.84 17.10
N GLY A 4 -0.86 0.10 16.20
CA GLY A 4 -1.84 1.10 15.78
C GLY A 4 -1.63 1.46 14.32
N MET A 5 -2.63 2.12 13.73
CA MET A 5 -2.59 2.60 12.36
C MET A 5 -3.21 4.00 12.29
N VAL A 6 -2.55 4.89 11.56
CA VAL A 6 -3.12 6.17 11.11
C VAL A 6 -3.55 5.99 9.65
N PRO A 7 -4.84 5.88 9.31
CA PRO A 7 -5.28 5.61 7.93
C PRO A 7 -5.30 6.85 7.05
N PHE A 8 -5.00 8.02 7.62
CA PHE A 8 -5.13 9.30 6.95
C PHE A 8 -3.81 10.07 6.90
N ASN A 9 -3.73 10.97 5.93
CA ASN A 9 -2.61 11.87 5.76
C ASN A 9 -2.84 13.15 6.56
N VAL A 10 -1.79 13.64 7.19
CA VAL A 10 -1.78 14.92 7.90
C VAL A 10 -0.69 15.79 7.28
N VAL A 11 -1.06 16.97 6.81
CA VAL A 11 -0.11 17.95 6.25
C VAL A 11 -0.05 19.17 7.14
N ARG A 12 1.14 19.76 7.28
CA ARG A 12 1.28 21.06 7.93
C ARG A 12 0.72 22.13 6.98
N SER A 13 -0.40 22.74 7.35
CA SER A 13 -1.10 23.76 6.57
C SER A 13 -0.78 25.19 7.03
N GLY A 14 0.02 25.34 8.09
CA GLY A 14 0.52 26.61 8.60
C GLY A 14 1.56 26.39 9.69
N GLU A 15 2.08 27.46 10.30
CA GLU A 15 3.14 27.35 11.30
C GLU A 15 2.75 26.48 12.51
N THR A 16 1.50 26.57 12.94
CA THR A 16 0.93 25.82 14.08
C THR A 16 -0.31 25.00 13.69
N HIS A 17 -0.55 24.81 12.40
CA HIS A 17 -1.77 24.17 11.89
C HIS A 17 -1.44 22.93 11.08
N TRP A 18 -2.19 21.86 11.37
CA TRP A 18 -2.16 20.60 10.65
C TRP A 18 -3.55 20.25 10.17
N THR A 19 -3.64 19.78 8.93
CA THR A 19 -4.90 19.40 8.30
C THR A 19 -4.86 17.92 7.95
N GLN A 20 -5.87 17.19 8.39
CA GLN A 20 -6.15 15.84 7.90
C GLN A 20 -6.71 15.93 6.47
N THR A 21 -5.98 15.41 5.48
CA THR A 21 -6.32 15.55 4.06
C THR A 21 -7.08 14.36 3.48
N THR A 22 -7.16 13.26 4.22
CA THR A 22 -7.94 12.07 3.85
C THR A 22 -8.79 11.59 5.03
N SER A 23 -9.97 11.03 4.76
CA SER A 23 -10.89 10.56 5.80
C SER A 23 -10.37 9.31 6.52
N GLY A 24 -10.70 9.17 7.81
CA GLY A 24 -10.44 7.98 8.62
C GLY A 24 -10.27 8.33 10.09
N HIS A 25 -10.28 7.32 10.95
CA HIS A 25 -10.00 7.45 12.38
C HIS A 25 -8.75 6.65 12.75
N LEU A 26 -8.10 7.01 13.86
CA LEU A 26 -7.01 6.19 14.38
C LEU A 26 -7.53 4.80 14.72
N VAL A 27 -6.70 3.78 14.52
CA VAL A 27 -7.04 2.41 14.91
C VAL A 27 -5.96 1.90 15.85
N ALA A 28 -6.35 1.32 16.98
CA ALA A 28 -5.42 0.76 17.96
C ALA A 28 -5.80 -0.67 18.33
N LYS A 29 -4.80 -1.48 18.68
CA LYS A 29 -5.02 -2.84 19.19
C LYS A 29 -5.79 -2.79 20.50
N ASP A 30 -6.84 -3.61 20.60
CA ASP A 30 -7.54 -3.83 21.86
C ASP A 30 -6.59 -4.41 22.91
N HIS A 31 -6.38 -3.64 23.98
CA HIS A 31 -5.53 -4.02 25.09
C HIS A 31 -5.73 -3.04 26.27
N PRO A 32 -5.79 -3.52 27.53
CA PRO A 32 -6.00 -2.66 28.71
C PRO A 32 -4.99 -1.51 28.88
N ARG A 33 -3.79 -1.68 28.31
CA ARG A 33 -2.73 -0.64 28.30
C ARG A 33 -3.01 0.52 27.35
N VAL A 34 -3.95 0.36 26.42
CA VAL A 34 -4.35 1.36 25.42
C VAL A 34 -5.57 2.16 25.91
N ASP A 35 -6.36 1.62 26.85
CA ASP A 35 -7.56 2.27 27.38
C ASP A 35 -7.33 3.70 27.89
N PRO A 36 -6.25 4.02 28.64
CA PRO A 36 -6.01 5.40 29.07
C PRO A 36 -5.81 6.35 27.89
N PHE A 37 -5.13 5.89 26.83
CA PHE A 37 -4.94 6.66 25.60
C PHE A 37 -6.26 6.85 24.85
N VAL A 38 -7.05 5.79 24.67
CA VAL A 38 -8.35 5.86 23.99
C VAL A 38 -9.28 6.81 24.73
N LYS A 39 -9.36 6.71 26.06
CA LYS A 39 -10.17 7.62 26.89
C LYS A 39 -9.72 9.08 26.74
N ALA A 40 -8.41 9.34 26.79
CA ALA A 40 -7.87 10.69 26.62
C ALA A 40 -8.14 11.24 25.21
N ALA A 41 -7.93 10.44 24.17
CA ALA A 41 -8.16 10.81 22.78
C ALA A 41 -9.65 11.14 22.54
N HIS A 42 -10.56 10.26 22.96
CA HIS A 42 -12.00 10.52 22.85
C HIS A 42 -12.43 11.75 23.65
N GLY A 43 -11.88 11.95 24.85
CA GLY A 43 -12.12 13.15 25.67
C GLY A 43 -11.64 14.45 25.00
N ALA A 44 -10.63 14.37 24.14
CA ALA A 44 -10.13 15.48 23.32
C ALA A 44 -10.82 15.59 21.94
N GLY A 45 -11.84 14.77 21.66
CA GLY A 45 -12.56 14.75 20.38
C GLY A 45 -11.87 13.98 19.25
N LEU A 46 -10.76 13.29 19.53
CA LEU A 46 -10.05 12.46 18.57
C LEU A 46 -10.61 11.03 18.60
N ARG A 47 -11.26 10.61 17.51
CA ARG A 47 -11.79 9.24 17.39
C ARG A 47 -10.66 8.23 17.21
N VAL A 48 -10.69 7.21 18.06
CA VAL A 48 -9.84 6.02 18.00
C VAL A 48 -10.74 4.79 18.00
N ASP A 49 -10.71 4.03 16.93
CA ASP A 49 -11.35 2.73 16.81
C ASP A 49 -10.42 1.66 17.42
N VAL A 50 -11.00 0.67 18.09
CA VAL A 50 -10.25 -0.37 18.80
C VAL A 50 -10.49 -1.71 18.10
N GLU A 51 -9.41 -2.39 17.72
CA GLU A 51 -9.45 -3.61 16.92
C GLU A 51 -8.80 -4.79 17.65
N PRO A 52 -9.52 -5.92 17.83
CA PRO A 52 -8.98 -7.10 18.50
C PRO A 52 -7.77 -7.70 17.76
N ASP A 53 -7.84 -7.75 16.42
CA ASP A 53 -6.77 -8.27 15.57
C ASP A 53 -6.25 -7.21 14.59
N MET A 54 -5.28 -6.43 15.06
CA MET A 54 -4.59 -5.45 14.23
C MET A 54 -3.88 -6.05 13.01
N ARG A 55 -3.62 -7.37 12.96
CA ARG A 55 -3.02 -7.98 11.76
C ARG A 55 -3.95 -7.82 10.57
N ALA A 56 -5.26 -7.95 10.74
CA ALA A 56 -6.23 -7.76 9.67
C ALA A 56 -6.18 -6.35 9.06
N VAL A 57 -6.07 -5.33 9.93
CA VAL A 57 -6.00 -3.91 9.54
C VAL A 57 -4.68 -3.62 8.83
N LEU A 58 -3.56 -4.02 9.42
CA LEU A 58 -2.24 -3.80 8.87
C LEU A 58 -2.05 -4.52 7.53
N TYR A 59 -2.55 -5.75 7.39
CA TYR A 59 -2.46 -6.49 6.14
C TYR A 59 -3.31 -5.86 5.03
N ALA A 60 -4.49 -5.33 5.37
CA ALA A 60 -5.31 -4.60 4.40
C ALA A 60 -4.61 -3.32 3.92
N LYS A 61 -3.94 -2.60 4.82
CA LYS A 61 -3.16 -1.40 4.47
C LYS A 61 -1.93 -1.75 3.64
N LEU A 62 -1.22 -2.83 3.99
CA LEU A 62 -0.12 -3.38 3.20
C LEU A 62 -0.55 -3.62 1.75
N LEU A 63 -1.66 -4.33 1.52
CA LEU A 63 -2.16 -4.63 0.18
C LEU A 63 -2.41 -3.38 -0.68
N LEU A 64 -2.86 -2.27 -0.08
CA LEU A 64 -3.03 -1.00 -0.77
C LEU A 64 -1.68 -0.36 -1.09
N ASN A 65 -0.75 -0.37 -0.13
CA ASN A 65 0.57 0.22 -0.28
C ASN A 65 1.50 -0.59 -1.20
N LEU A 66 1.19 -1.84 -1.55
CA LEU A 66 1.96 -2.59 -2.55
C LEU A 66 2.03 -1.87 -3.91
N ASN A 67 1.10 -0.94 -4.21
CA ASN A 67 1.19 -0.11 -5.41
C ASN A 67 2.30 0.95 -5.35
N ASN A 68 2.80 1.30 -4.15
CA ASN A 68 3.77 2.38 -3.97
C ASN A 68 5.05 2.12 -4.79
N ALA A 69 5.55 0.87 -4.77
CA ALA A 69 6.72 0.45 -5.52
C ALA A 69 6.51 0.51 -7.04
N ILE A 70 5.35 0.08 -7.53
CA ILE A 70 5.02 0.11 -8.96
C ILE A 70 4.92 1.56 -9.45
N ASN A 71 4.26 2.42 -8.67
CA ASN A 71 4.20 3.84 -8.97
C ASN A 71 5.60 4.50 -8.95
N ALA A 72 6.44 4.15 -7.97
CA ALA A 72 7.79 4.68 -7.86
C ALA A 72 8.72 4.25 -9.02
N LEU A 73 8.65 2.97 -9.41
CA LEU A 73 9.44 2.41 -10.52
C LEU A 73 9.03 2.98 -11.89
N THR A 74 7.74 3.29 -12.07
CA THR A 74 7.26 3.93 -13.31
C THR A 74 7.52 5.43 -13.34
N GLY A 75 7.49 6.09 -12.16
CA GLY A 75 7.63 7.53 -12.04
C GLY A 75 6.42 8.33 -12.56
N LEU A 76 5.32 7.64 -12.87
CA LEU A 76 4.12 8.25 -13.42
C LEU A 76 3.24 8.84 -12.31
N PRO A 77 2.41 9.86 -12.60
CA PRO A 77 1.29 10.20 -11.72
C PRO A 77 0.39 8.97 -11.50
N LEU A 78 -0.10 8.80 -10.28
CA LEU A 78 -0.87 7.61 -9.86
C LEU A 78 -2.09 7.35 -10.76
N ALA A 79 -2.80 8.41 -11.18
CA ALA A 79 -3.94 8.28 -12.07
C ALA A 79 -3.56 7.79 -13.49
N VAL A 80 -2.33 8.08 -13.94
CA VAL A 80 -1.80 7.61 -15.23
C VAL A 80 -1.35 6.16 -15.11
N GLU A 81 -0.61 5.83 -14.05
CA GLU A 81 -0.17 4.46 -13.74
C GLU A 81 -1.36 3.49 -13.66
N LEU A 82 -2.41 3.83 -12.90
CA LEU A 82 -3.58 2.96 -12.76
C LEU A 82 -4.41 2.81 -14.06
N ARG A 83 -4.20 3.66 -15.07
CA ARG A 83 -4.80 3.48 -16.40
C ARG A 83 -3.99 2.54 -17.29
N ASP A 84 -2.72 2.31 -16.97
CA ASP A 84 -1.90 1.27 -17.56
C ASP A 84 -2.33 -0.10 -17.00
N ARG A 85 -2.78 -0.98 -17.91
CA ARG A 85 -3.23 -2.31 -17.51
C ARG A 85 -2.07 -3.19 -17.06
N ASP A 86 -0.89 -3.04 -17.64
CA ASP A 86 0.25 -3.87 -17.30
C ASP A 86 0.78 -3.55 -15.89
N CYS A 87 0.79 -2.28 -15.49
CA CYS A 87 1.05 -1.89 -14.09
C CYS A 87 0.06 -2.55 -13.12
N ARG A 88 -1.25 -2.47 -13.43
CA ARG A 88 -2.28 -3.11 -12.60
C ARG A 88 -2.16 -4.63 -12.54
N VAL A 89 -1.69 -5.28 -13.61
CA VAL A 89 -1.44 -6.73 -13.61
C VAL A 89 -0.30 -7.09 -12.66
N VAL A 90 0.77 -6.30 -12.64
CA VAL A 90 1.89 -6.48 -11.69
C VAL A 90 1.40 -6.28 -10.25
N LEU A 91 0.63 -5.21 -9.99
CA LEU A 91 0.03 -4.99 -8.67
C LEU A 91 -0.84 -6.17 -8.23
N ALA A 92 -1.69 -6.65 -9.14
CA ALA A 92 -2.57 -7.78 -8.85
C ALA A 92 -1.79 -9.05 -8.51
N ALA A 93 -0.63 -9.28 -9.14
CA ALA A 93 0.23 -10.41 -8.83
C ALA A 93 0.88 -10.30 -7.45
N CYS A 94 1.42 -9.12 -7.09
CA CYS A 94 1.90 -8.88 -5.72
C CYS A 94 0.78 -9.08 -4.67
N GLN A 95 -0.43 -8.60 -4.96
CA GLN A 95 -1.57 -8.78 -4.06
C GLN A 95 -1.99 -10.25 -3.95
N ASP A 96 -1.93 -11.04 -5.02
CA ASP A 96 -2.25 -12.47 -4.96
C ASP A 96 -1.26 -13.24 -4.07
N GLU A 97 0.04 -12.95 -4.17
CA GLU A 97 1.08 -13.53 -3.31
C GLU A 97 0.84 -13.18 -1.84
N ALA A 98 0.60 -11.91 -1.53
CA ALA A 98 0.29 -11.46 -0.18
C ALA A 98 -1.03 -12.06 0.34
N LEU A 99 -2.08 -12.15 -0.49
CA LEU A 99 -3.35 -12.77 -0.08
C LEU A 99 -3.22 -14.29 0.12
N ALA A 100 -2.35 -14.97 -0.62
CA ALA A 100 -2.05 -16.38 -0.40
C ALA A 100 -1.37 -16.59 0.96
N LEU A 101 -0.40 -15.73 1.29
CA LEU A 101 0.25 -15.72 2.59
C LEU A 101 -0.74 -15.39 3.72
N ALA A 102 -1.60 -14.39 3.55
CA ALA A 102 -2.63 -14.05 4.53
C ALA A 102 -3.52 -15.26 4.88
N ARG A 103 -3.97 -16.02 3.88
CA ARG A 103 -4.76 -17.25 4.09
C ARG A 103 -3.98 -18.28 4.90
N ARG A 104 -2.69 -18.46 4.61
CA ARG A 104 -1.82 -19.41 5.31
C ARG A 104 -1.59 -19.03 6.77
N LEU A 105 -1.56 -17.73 7.06
CA LEU A 105 -1.40 -17.17 8.41
C LEU A 105 -2.72 -17.04 9.18
N GLY A 106 -3.86 -17.43 8.58
CA GLY A 106 -5.18 -17.26 9.17
C GLY A 106 -5.60 -15.79 9.31
N ILE A 107 -5.05 -14.89 8.49
CA ILE A 107 -5.36 -13.46 8.49
C ILE A 107 -6.43 -13.19 7.44
N THR A 108 -7.55 -12.60 7.86
CA THR A 108 -8.56 -12.05 6.96
C THR A 108 -8.42 -10.53 6.94
N PRO A 109 -7.92 -9.92 5.84
CA PRO A 109 -7.71 -8.47 5.80
C PRO A 109 -9.01 -7.68 6.02
N SER A 110 -8.93 -6.62 6.82
CA SER A 110 -10.06 -5.73 7.09
C SER A 110 -10.53 -5.04 5.80
N ARG A 111 -11.82 -4.69 5.74
CA ARG A 111 -12.39 -4.00 4.59
C ARG A 111 -12.09 -2.50 4.67
N LEU A 112 -10.98 -2.07 4.07
CA LEU A 112 -10.60 -0.64 3.97
C LEU A 112 -11.16 0.07 2.74
N THR A 113 -11.76 -0.67 1.80
CA THR A 113 -12.42 -0.13 0.59
C THR A 113 -13.80 -0.76 0.43
N PRO A 114 -14.72 -0.21 -0.39
CA PRO A 114 -16.00 -0.85 -0.65
C PRO A 114 -15.86 -2.29 -1.17
N LEU A 115 -14.76 -2.62 -1.85
CA LEU A 115 -14.45 -3.94 -2.36
C LEU A 115 -13.66 -4.77 -1.32
N PRO A 116 -13.97 -6.07 -1.12
CA PRO A 116 -13.13 -6.92 -0.29
C PRO A 116 -11.75 -7.10 -0.92
N ALA A 117 -10.71 -7.21 -0.09
CA ALA A 117 -9.32 -7.36 -0.53
C ALA A 117 -9.12 -8.53 -1.51
N SER A 118 -9.80 -9.66 -1.28
CA SER A 118 -9.73 -10.85 -2.15
C SER A 118 -10.28 -10.64 -3.57
N ALA A 119 -11.12 -9.63 -3.80
CA ALA A 119 -11.66 -9.32 -5.12
C ALA A 119 -10.82 -8.27 -5.89
N MET A 120 -9.94 -7.54 -5.20
CA MET A 120 -9.13 -6.47 -5.80
C MET A 120 -8.22 -6.97 -6.94
N PRO A 121 -7.49 -8.09 -6.82
CA PRO A 121 -6.65 -8.58 -7.93
C PRO A 121 -7.42 -8.89 -9.20
N ARG A 122 -8.68 -9.33 -9.08
CA ARG A 122 -9.54 -9.58 -10.24
C ARG A 122 -9.95 -8.28 -10.91
N LEU A 123 -10.36 -7.28 -10.12
CA LEU A 123 -10.70 -5.95 -10.62
C LEU A 123 -9.51 -5.30 -11.33
N LEU A 124 -8.31 -5.38 -10.73
CA LEU A 124 -7.08 -4.84 -11.30
C LEU A 124 -6.72 -5.44 -12.67
N ARG A 125 -7.10 -6.69 -12.94
CA ARG A 125 -6.83 -7.34 -14.25
C ARG A 125 -7.87 -7.04 -15.34
N THR A 126 -8.99 -6.40 -15.00
CA THR A 126 -10.04 -6.05 -15.96
C THR A 126 -9.54 -5.02 -17.00
N PRO A 127 -10.16 -4.96 -18.20
CA PRO A 127 -9.87 -3.91 -19.18
C PRO A 127 -9.97 -2.50 -18.58
N THR A 128 -9.12 -1.58 -19.03
CA THR A 128 -9.04 -0.21 -18.47
C THR A 128 -10.38 0.52 -18.38
N PRO A 129 -11.30 0.45 -19.37
CA PRO A 129 -12.61 1.09 -19.24
C PRO A 129 -13.45 0.55 -18.07
N VAL A 130 -13.39 -0.77 -17.82
CA VAL A 130 -14.12 -1.42 -16.73
C VAL A 130 -13.55 -0.98 -15.38
N PHE A 131 -12.24 -1.05 -15.22
CA PHE A 131 -11.56 -0.60 -14.01
C PHE A 131 -11.82 0.88 -13.73
N ALA A 132 -11.67 1.75 -14.74
CA ALA A 132 -11.84 3.19 -14.58
C ALA A 132 -13.25 3.56 -14.09
N ASN A 133 -14.29 2.86 -14.57
CA ASN A 133 -15.66 3.07 -14.13
C ASN A 133 -15.86 2.73 -12.65
N VAL A 134 -15.31 1.61 -12.18
CA VAL A 134 -15.37 1.21 -10.76
C VAL A 134 -14.54 2.16 -9.90
N ALA A 135 -13.32 2.47 -10.35
CA ALA A 135 -12.38 3.31 -9.66
C ALA A 135 -12.89 4.75 -9.49
N ARG A 136 -13.70 5.27 -10.41
CA ARG A 136 -14.28 6.62 -10.34
C ARG A 136 -15.10 6.86 -9.07
N ALA A 137 -15.71 5.82 -8.51
CA ALA A 137 -16.48 5.90 -7.28
C ALA A 137 -15.60 5.96 -6.00
N SER A 138 -14.30 5.64 -6.09
CA SER A 138 -13.44 5.44 -4.91
C SER A 138 -12.10 6.18 -4.97
N LEU A 139 -11.57 6.48 -6.16
CA LEU A 139 -10.31 7.20 -6.37
C LEU A 139 -10.58 8.68 -6.60
N LYS A 140 -10.74 9.45 -5.52
CA LYS A 140 -10.54 10.90 -5.54
C LYS A 140 -9.05 11.19 -5.43
N VAL A 141 -8.31 10.88 -6.49
CA VAL A 141 -6.85 11.06 -6.55
C VAL A 141 -6.57 12.38 -7.26
N ALA A 142 -5.77 13.25 -6.65
CA ALA A 142 -5.34 14.48 -7.32
C ALA A 142 -4.56 14.12 -8.61
N PRO A 143 -4.71 14.86 -9.72
CA PRO A 143 -4.11 14.50 -11.00
C PRO A 143 -2.59 14.29 -10.98
N THR A 144 -1.91 14.95 -10.05
CA THR A 144 -0.45 14.91 -9.85
C THR A 144 -0.01 14.02 -8.69
N ALA A 145 -0.93 13.37 -7.98
CA ALA A 145 -0.58 12.55 -6.82
C ALA A 145 0.34 11.40 -7.24
N ARG A 146 1.36 11.17 -6.42
CA ARG A 146 2.29 10.04 -6.50
C ARG A 146 2.37 9.36 -5.14
N SER A 147 2.95 8.17 -5.08
CA SER A 147 3.21 7.49 -3.81
C SER A 147 4.31 8.20 -3.03
N SER A 148 4.30 8.04 -1.70
CA SER A 148 5.40 8.43 -0.80
C SER A 148 6.75 7.91 -1.30
N MET A 149 6.78 6.64 -1.70
CA MET A 149 7.98 5.99 -2.23
C MET A 149 8.52 6.65 -3.50
N ALA A 150 7.66 7.16 -4.39
CA ALA A 150 8.11 7.88 -5.57
C ALA A 150 8.80 9.20 -5.20
N ASP A 151 8.27 9.90 -4.19
CA ASP A 151 8.87 11.13 -3.67
C ASP A 151 10.18 10.85 -2.89
N ASP A 152 10.29 9.70 -2.22
CA ASP A 152 11.53 9.24 -1.59
C ASP A 152 12.62 8.94 -2.62
N LEU A 153 12.30 8.23 -3.71
CA LEU A 153 13.25 7.98 -4.80
C LEU A 153 13.68 9.27 -5.51
N ASP A 154 12.76 10.21 -5.74
CA ASP A 154 13.11 11.52 -6.32
C ASP A 154 14.05 12.32 -5.42
N ALA A 155 13.90 12.18 -4.10
CA ALA A 155 14.75 12.85 -3.12
C ALA A 155 16.01 12.07 -2.72
N GLY A 156 16.25 10.90 -3.31
CA GLY A 156 17.38 10.03 -2.97
C GLY A 156 17.35 9.51 -1.53
N ARG A 157 16.16 9.39 -0.93
CA ARG A 157 15.96 8.80 0.41
C ARG A 157 15.74 7.30 0.30
N ALA A 158 16.09 6.58 1.36
CA ALA A 158 15.71 5.18 1.51
C ALA A 158 14.18 5.05 1.52
N THR A 159 13.67 4.02 0.86
CA THR A 159 12.23 3.75 0.75
C THR A 159 11.75 2.75 1.79
N GLU A 160 10.42 2.67 1.95
CA GLU A 160 9.73 1.67 2.78
C GLU A 160 9.59 0.28 2.10
N ILE A 161 10.46 -0.07 1.14
CA ILE A 161 10.30 -1.29 0.33
C ILE A 161 10.39 -2.57 1.16
N ASP A 162 11.22 -2.56 2.20
CA ASP A 162 11.41 -3.71 3.08
C ASP A 162 10.17 -3.93 3.98
N GLU A 163 9.47 -2.86 4.37
CA GLU A 163 8.23 -2.89 5.13
C GLU A 163 7.00 -3.20 4.27
N LEU A 164 7.13 -3.18 2.93
CA LEU A 164 6.04 -3.45 1.97
C LEU A 164 6.22 -4.81 1.28
N GLN A 165 6.86 -4.86 0.12
CA GLN A 165 7.10 -6.12 -0.57
C GLN A 165 8.09 -6.99 0.21
N GLY A 166 9.08 -6.39 0.89
CA GLY A 166 10.06 -7.12 1.67
C GLY A 166 9.45 -7.97 2.79
N ILE A 167 8.45 -7.47 3.52
CA ILE A 167 7.78 -8.25 4.56
C ILE A 167 6.96 -9.41 3.96
N VAL A 168 6.40 -9.26 2.76
CA VAL A 168 5.74 -10.36 2.03
C VAL A 168 6.75 -11.42 1.63
N VAL A 169 7.93 -11.02 1.16
CA VAL A 169 9.04 -11.94 0.83
C VAL A 169 9.51 -12.70 2.07
N GLN A 170 9.81 -11.99 3.15
CA GLN A 170 10.29 -12.57 4.41
C GLN A 170 9.29 -13.57 4.98
N LEU A 171 8.03 -13.16 5.16
CA LEU A 171 6.99 -14.03 5.69
C LEU A 171 6.68 -15.19 4.74
N GLY A 172 6.81 -14.98 3.43
CA GLY A 172 6.70 -16.03 2.42
C GLY A 172 7.75 -17.11 2.63
N ALA A 173 9.02 -16.73 2.76
CA ALA A 173 10.11 -17.65 3.05
C ALA A 173 9.89 -18.41 4.37
N ASP A 174 9.54 -17.69 5.44
CA ASP A 174 9.34 -18.27 6.79
C ASP A 174 8.21 -19.31 6.83
N HIS A 175 7.21 -19.16 5.97
CA HIS A 175 6.04 -20.03 5.97
C HIS A 175 5.99 -20.97 4.75
N GLY A 176 6.97 -20.95 3.85
CA GLY A 176 6.97 -21.79 2.65
C GLY A 176 5.93 -21.39 1.61
N SER A 177 5.70 -20.08 1.43
CA SER A 177 4.90 -19.50 0.35
C SER A 177 5.80 -18.81 -0.67
N SER A 178 5.60 -19.11 -1.95
CA SER A 178 6.38 -18.50 -3.04
C SER A 178 5.89 -17.06 -3.30
N THR A 179 6.83 -16.12 -3.44
CA THR A 179 6.56 -14.68 -3.64
C THR A 179 7.45 -14.05 -4.73
N PRO A 180 7.62 -14.70 -5.90
CA PRO A 180 8.61 -14.30 -6.91
C PRO A 180 8.40 -12.89 -7.47
N VAL A 181 7.17 -12.43 -7.62
CA VAL A 181 6.88 -11.09 -8.11
C VAL A 181 7.27 -10.06 -7.06
N CYS A 182 6.90 -10.28 -5.79
CA CYS A 182 7.34 -9.40 -4.70
C CYS A 182 8.87 -9.36 -4.59
N VAL A 183 9.57 -10.51 -4.69
CA VAL A 183 11.04 -10.58 -4.70
C VAL A 183 11.60 -9.67 -5.80
N ARG A 184 11.11 -9.82 -7.03
CA ARG A 184 11.66 -9.05 -8.15
C ARG A 184 11.36 -7.55 -8.03
N ILE A 185 10.21 -7.18 -7.48
CA ILE A 185 9.90 -5.76 -7.21
C ILE A 185 10.85 -5.16 -6.16
N VAL A 186 11.18 -5.90 -5.10
CA VAL A 186 12.17 -5.44 -4.09
C VAL A 186 13.52 -5.19 -4.75
N GLU A 187 14.00 -6.13 -5.57
CA GLU A 187 15.27 -5.98 -6.29
C GLU A 187 15.26 -4.73 -7.18
N LEU A 188 14.21 -4.54 -7.97
CA LEU A 188 14.07 -3.40 -8.88
C LEU A 188 14.06 -2.05 -8.14
N VAL A 189 13.41 -1.98 -6.98
CA VAL A 189 13.42 -0.74 -6.17
C VAL A 189 14.80 -0.49 -5.58
N ARG A 190 15.51 -1.52 -5.11
CA ARG A 190 16.89 -1.37 -4.62
C ARG A 190 17.86 -0.96 -5.72
N GLU A 191 17.69 -1.50 -6.93
CA GLU A 191 18.41 -1.06 -8.13
C GLU A 191 18.14 0.44 -8.40
N ALA A 192 16.89 0.87 -8.25
CA ALA A 192 16.49 2.27 -8.44
C ALA A 192 17.02 3.21 -7.34
N GLU A 193 17.05 2.77 -6.08
CA GLU A 193 17.67 3.50 -4.96
C GLU A 193 19.17 3.70 -5.20
N ALA A 194 19.88 2.64 -5.64
CA ALA A 194 21.31 2.70 -5.92
C ALA A 194 21.65 3.60 -7.12
N ALA A 195 20.77 3.63 -8.14
CA ALA A 195 20.95 4.48 -9.32
C ALA A 195 20.57 5.95 -9.09
N GLY A 196 19.77 6.25 -8.05
CA GLY A 196 19.38 7.61 -7.68
C GLY A 196 18.71 8.39 -8.82
N PRO A 197 19.23 9.58 -9.20
CA PRO A 197 18.67 10.38 -10.30
C PRO A 197 18.68 9.66 -11.66
N ASP A 198 19.63 8.75 -11.89
CA ASP A 198 19.81 8.04 -13.17
C ASP A 198 19.02 6.73 -13.26
N ARG A 199 18.14 6.48 -12.28
CA ARG A 199 17.33 5.27 -12.23
C ARG A 199 16.47 5.07 -13.48
N HIS A 200 16.33 3.81 -13.88
CA HIS A 200 15.45 3.44 -14.97
C HIS A 200 13.97 3.64 -14.60
N ARG A 201 13.24 4.38 -15.44
CA ARG A 201 11.78 4.53 -15.31
C ARG A 201 11.10 3.51 -16.22
N TRP A 202 10.36 2.59 -15.60
CA TRP A 202 9.75 1.46 -16.28
C TRP A 202 8.41 1.84 -16.92
N THR A 203 8.16 1.42 -18.15
CA THR A 203 6.77 1.32 -18.67
C THR A 203 6.07 0.12 -18.04
N GLY A 204 4.73 0.10 -18.00
CA GLY A 204 3.99 -1.05 -17.47
C GLY A 204 4.35 -2.36 -18.16
N ALA A 205 4.47 -2.35 -19.49
CA ALA A 205 4.86 -3.53 -20.27
C ALA A 205 6.30 -4.01 -19.96
N GLN A 206 7.26 -3.11 -19.75
CA GLN A 206 8.61 -3.49 -19.34
C GLN A 206 8.61 -4.07 -17.93
N LEU A 207 7.92 -3.43 -16.98
CA LEU A 207 7.86 -3.88 -15.60
C LEU A 207 7.22 -5.26 -15.50
N ARG A 208 6.12 -5.48 -16.23
CA ARG A 208 5.42 -6.77 -16.29
C ARG A 208 6.34 -7.89 -16.80
N ARG A 209 7.08 -7.65 -17.89
CA ARG A 209 8.07 -8.62 -18.39
C ARG A 209 9.19 -8.85 -17.38
N ALA A 210 9.67 -7.80 -16.71
CA ALA A 210 10.77 -7.89 -15.75
C ALA A 210 10.43 -8.77 -14.54
N VAL A 211 9.16 -8.85 -14.15
CA VAL A 211 8.66 -9.73 -13.08
C VAL A 211 8.15 -11.10 -13.57
N GLY A 212 8.32 -11.41 -14.86
CA GLY A 212 7.99 -12.71 -15.44
C GLY A 212 6.51 -12.96 -15.75
N LEU A 213 5.73 -11.91 -16.05
CA LEU A 213 4.28 -11.96 -16.34
C LEU A 213 3.89 -11.54 -17.77
#